data_AF-A0A2N7Q372-F1
#
_entry.id   AF-A0A2N7Q372-F1
#
_cell.length_a   1.000
_cell.length_b   1.000
_cell.length_c   1.000
_cell.angle_alpha   90.00
_cell.angle_beta   90.00
_cell.angle_gamma   90.00
#
_symmetry.space_group_name_H-M   'P 1'
#
loop_
_entity.id
_entity.type
_entity.pdbx_description
1 polymer ?
#
loop_
_entity_poly.entity_id
_entity_poly.type
_entity_poly.pdbx_seq_one_letter_code
_entity_poly.pdbx_strand_id
1 'polypeptide(L)'
;HEVKFGGGFAMNSIEIGKVGFISMGLIESDTDEVLEYKKDDKYRKFIIRDNKLIGVILVNNVEKAGMFNWMIEKKFDVSWIKDTFLNNDFGWKYFDKAFRVLRLDRKLQR
;
A
#
# COMPACT_ATOMS: atom_id res chain seq x y z
N HIS A 1 -9.48 -24.03 -20.80
CA HIS A 1 -8.33 -23.54 -20.02
C HIS A 1 -8.84 -23.02 -18.68
N GLU A 2 -8.46 -23.67 -17.59
CA GLU A 2 -8.91 -23.31 -16.25
C GLU A 2 -7.97 -22.23 -15.69
N VAL A 3 -8.49 -21.01 -15.53
CA VAL A 3 -7.72 -19.89 -14.97
C VAL A 3 -7.69 -20.06 -13.45
N LYS A 4 -6.58 -20.56 -12.90
CA LYS A 4 -6.39 -20.60 -11.45
C LYS A 4 -6.25 -19.17 -10.92
N PHE A 5 -7.25 -18.71 -10.18
CA PHE A 5 -7.19 -17.44 -9.46
C PHE A 5 -6.09 -17.52 -8.39
N GLY A 6 -5.01 -16.74 -8.54
CA GLY A 6 -3.81 -16.81 -7.70
C GLY A 6 -3.94 -16.24 -6.28
N GLY A 7 -5.18 -16.00 -5.82
CA GLY A 7 -5.49 -15.30 -4.58
C GLY A 7 -5.42 -13.78 -4.72
N GLY A 8 -6.27 -13.08 -3.96
CA GLY A 8 -6.22 -11.63 -3.77
C GLY A 8 -6.11 -11.34 -2.28
N PHE A 9 -5.40 -10.28 -1.91
CA PHE A 9 -5.43 -9.78 -0.53
C PHE A 9 -6.79 -9.15 -0.25
N ALA A 10 -7.31 -9.30 0.96
CA ALA A 10 -8.52 -8.60 1.38
C ALA A 10 -8.28 -7.08 1.27
N MET A 11 -9.08 -6.40 0.45
CA MET A 11 -9.13 -4.95 0.36
C MET A 11 -10.55 -4.54 0.74
N ASN A 12 -10.73 -4.18 2.01
CA ASN A 12 -11.99 -3.63 2.47
C ASN A 12 -11.94 -2.12 2.26
N SER A 13 -12.93 -1.60 1.54
CA SER A 13 -13.14 -0.17 1.36
C SER A 13 -14.52 0.15 1.90
N ILE A 14 -14.58 1.02 2.90
CA ILE A 14 -15.84 1.54 3.43
C ILE A 14 -15.75 3.06 3.34
N GLU A 15 -16.72 3.68 2.70
CA GLU A 15 -16.90 5.12 2.72
C GLU A 15 -17.97 5.43 3.78
N ILE A 16 -17.58 6.16 4.84
CA ILE A 16 -18.50 6.60 5.89
C ILE A 16 -18.58 8.13 5.81
N GLY A 17 -19.68 8.64 5.26
CA GLY A 17 -19.85 10.08 5.03
C GLY A 17 -18.90 10.60 3.93
N LYS A 18 -18.00 11.53 4.27
CA LYS A 18 -16.91 12.01 3.37
C LYS A 18 -15.56 11.37 3.68
N VAL A 19 -15.53 10.41 4.62
CA VAL A 19 -14.30 9.79 5.10
C VAL A 19 -14.08 8.48 4.37
N GLY A 20 -13.04 8.44 3.53
CA GLY A 20 -12.63 7.21 2.84
C GLY A 20 -11.74 6.37 3.75
N PHE A 21 -12.18 5.16 4.09
CA PHE A 21 -11.41 4.17 4.83
C PHE A 21 -11.04 2.99 3.92
N ILE A 22 -9.74 2.68 3.84
CA ILE A 22 -9.25 1.48 3.15
C ILE A 22 -8.31 0.72 4.06
N SER A 23 -8.54 -0.57 4.20
CA SER A 23 -7.60 -1.51 4.80
C SER A 23 -7.20 -2.61 3.80
N MET A 24 -5.92 -2.95 3.76
CA MET A 24 -5.36 -3.97 2.86
C MET A 24 -4.41 -4.88 3.64
N GLY A 25 -4.54 -6.19 3.46
CA GLY A 25 -3.65 -7.16 4.11
C GLY A 25 -3.85 -7.24 5.62
N LEU A 26 -2.75 -7.43 6.37
CA LEU A 26 -2.77 -7.53 7.83
C LEU A 26 -3.04 -6.14 8.46
N ILE A 27 -3.98 -6.04 9.38
CA ILE A 27 -4.36 -4.74 9.99
C ILE A 27 -3.78 -4.53 11.40
N GLU A 28 -3.32 -5.61 12.03
CA GLU A 28 -2.80 -5.63 13.40
C GLU A 28 -1.67 -6.65 13.54
N SER A 29 -0.65 -6.30 14.32
CA SER A 29 0.48 -7.18 14.62
C SER A 29 1.21 -6.67 15.86
N ASP A 30 1.60 -7.60 16.73
CA ASP A 30 2.40 -7.33 17.93
C ASP A 30 3.90 -7.58 17.71
N THR A 31 4.26 -8.25 16.61
CA THR A 31 5.63 -8.74 16.36
C THR A 31 6.32 -8.04 15.20
N ASP A 32 5.57 -7.28 14.39
CA ASP A 32 6.06 -6.66 13.16
C ASP A 32 6.39 -5.19 13.35
N GLU A 33 7.15 -4.63 12.41
CA GLU A 33 7.41 -3.20 12.35
C GLU A 33 6.13 -2.46 11.97
N VAL A 34 5.75 -1.47 12.77
CA VAL A 34 4.56 -0.64 12.55
C VAL A 34 4.98 0.82 12.38
N LEU A 35 4.64 1.40 11.23
CA LEU A 35 4.76 2.83 10.98
C LEU A 35 3.37 3.45 11.01
N GLU A 36 3.16 4.41 11.89
CA GLU A 36 1.86 5.05 12.09
C GLU A 36 1.96 6.57 12.02
N TYR A 37 0.98 7.17 11.33
CA TYR A 37 0.73 8.60 11.33
C TYR A 37 -0.73 8.86 11.64
N LYS A 38 -0.98 9.69 12.65
CA LYS A 38 -2.32 10.12 13.05
C LYS A 38 -2.32 11.63 13.25
N LYS A 39 -3.11 12.36 12.46
CA LYS A 39 -3.33 13.79 12.63
C LYS A 39 -4.70 14.18 12.09
N ASP A 40 -5.47 14.88 12.90
CA ASP A 40 -6.83 15.34 12.58
C ASP A 40 -7.71 14.19 12.05
N ASP A 41 -8.18 14.30 10.80
CA ASP A 41 -9.01 13.33 10.08
C ASP A 41 -8.20 12.33 9.24
N LYS A 42 -6.86 12.36 9.33
CA LYS A 42 -5.95 11.50 8.56
C LYS A 42 -5.30 10.47 9.45
N TYR A 43 -5.38 9.23 9.00
CA TYR A 43 -4.72 8.09 9.62
C TYR A 43 -4.05 7.23 8.57
N ARG A 44 -2.80 6.82 8.85
CA ARG A 44 -2.05 5.89 8.02
C ARG A 44 -1.31 4.92 8.93
N LYS A 45 -1.49 3.62 8.70
CA LYS A 45 -0.74 2.55 9.35
C LYS A 45 -0.13 1.67 8.28
N PHE A 46 1.13 1.32 8.45
CA PHE A 46 1.85 0.38 7.61
C PHE A 46 2.46 -0.71 8.49
N ILE A 47 2.27 -1.98 8.12
CA ILE A 47 2.83 -3.14 8.83
C ILE A 47 3.85 -3.82 7.92
N ILE A 48 5.07 -3.98 8.43
CA ILE A 48 6.22 -4.44 7.66
C ILE A 48 6.83 -5.67 8.35
N ARG A 49 7.02 -6.73 7.57
CA ARG A 49 7.68 -7.98 7.98
C ARG A 49 8.72 -8.35 6.94
N ASP A 50 9.94 -8.66 7.36
CA ASP A 50 11.04 -9.06 6.47
C ASP A 50 11.25 -8.09 5.29
N ASN A 51 11.19 -6.78 5.57
CA ASN A 51 11.25 -5.70 4.59
C ASN A 51 10.12 -5.70 3.54
N LYS A 52 9.03 -6.43 3.78
CA LYS A 52 7.85 -6.47 2.91
C LYS A 52 6.68 -5.77 3.57
N LEU A 53 5.96 -4.96 2.80
CA LEU A 53 4.70 -4.40 3.24
C LEU A 53 3.64 -5.52 3.22
N ILE A 54 3.08 -5.82 4.40
CA ILE A 54 2.07 -6.87 4.57
C ILE A 54 0.69 -6.34 4.97
N GLY A 55 0.63 -5.07 5.33
CA GLY A 55 -0.55 -4.47 5.93
C GLY A 55 -0.61 -2.96 5.79
N VAL A 56 -1.78 -2.43 5.44
CA VAL A 56 -2.01 -0.98 5.33
C VAL A 56 -3.41 -0.60 5.80
N ILE A 57 -3.51 0.52 6.52
CA ILE A 57 -4.75 1.24 6.78
C ILE A 57 -4.59 2.69 6.33
N LEU A 58 -5.54 3.21 5.55
CA LEU A 58 -5.58 4.59 5.07
C LEU A 58 -6.94 5.22 5.40
N VAL A 59 -6.91 6.43 5.97
CA VAL A 59 -8.08 7.27 6.21
C VAL A 59 -7.83 8.65 5.59
N ASN A 60 -8.77 9.12 4.76
CA ASN A 60 -8.67 10.38 4.02
C ASN A 60 -7.38 10.53 3.18
N ASN A 61 -6.88 9.40 2.67
CA ASN A 61 -5.73 9.31 1.75
C ASN A 61 -5.83 8.08 0.83
N VAL A 62 -7.03 7.81 0.31
CA VAL A 62 -7.36 6.57 -0.40
C VAL A 62 -6.79 6.49 -1.81
N GLU A 63 -6.43 7.62 -2.42
CA GLU A 63 -5.86 7.68 -3.78
C GLU A 63 -4.61 6.81 -3.96
N LYS A 64 -3.85 6.61 -2.87
CA LYS A 64 -2.61 5.82 -2.88
C LYS A 64 -2.85 4.32 -2.64
N ALA A 65 -4.08 3.89 -2.37
CA ALA A 65 -4.39 2.50 -2.03
C ALA A 65 -3.91 1.52 -3.10
N GLY A 66 -4.10 1.83 -4.39
CA GLY A 66 -3.64 0.95 -5.47
C GLY A 66 -2.12 0.75 -5.53
N MET A 67 -1.34 1.74 -5.08
CA MET A 67 0.12 1.62 -5.00
C MET A 67 0.53 0.67 -3.87
N PHE A 68 -0.06 0.82 -2.70
CA PHE A 68 0.23 -0.05 -1.56
C PHE A 68 -0.30 -1.48 -1.77
N ASN A 69 -1.48 -1.63 -2.37
CA ASN A 69 -2.01 -2.94 -2.75
C ASN A 69 -1.04 -3.67 -3.69
N TRP A 70 -0.51 -2.98 -4.69
CA TRP A 70 0.50 -3.56 -5.59
C TRP A 70 1.77 -3.99 -4.84
N MET A 71 2.24 -3.21 -3.87
CA MET A 71 3.42 -3.57 -3.07
C MET A 71 3.17 -4.84 -2.24
N ILE A 72 1.99 -4.95 -1.63
CA ILE A 72 1.58 -6.13 -0.88
C ILE A 72 1.47 -7.34 -1.82
N GLU A 73 0.74 -7.19 -2.94
CA GLU A 73 0.53 -8.25 -3.94
C GLU A 73 1.86 -8.79 -4.51
N LYS A 74 2.81 -7.89 -4.79
CA LYS A 74 4.12 -8.25 -5.36
C LYS A 74 5.18 -8.58 -4.32
N LYS A 75 4.87 -8.56 -3.02
CA LYS A 75 5.85 -8.71 -1.93
C LYS A 75 7.06 -7.82 -2.20
N PHE A 76 6.81 -6.57 -2.53
CA PHE A 76 7.84 -5.61 -2.91
C PHE A 76 8.77 -5.32 -1.72
N ASP A 77 10.09 -5.28 -1.96
CA ASP A 77 11.04 -4.89 -0.92
C ASP A 77 10.94 -3.38 -0.67
N VAL A 78 10.60 -3.01 0.56
CA VAL A 78 10.39 -1.64 0.99
C VAL A 78 11.50 -1.14 1.92
N SER A 79 12.54 -1.94 2.20
CA SER A 79 13.65 -1.59 3.11
C SER A 79 14.23 -0.20 2.84
N TRP A 80 14.40 0.16 1.58
CA TRP A 80 15.02 1.41 1.12
C TRP A 80 14.09 2.64 1.11
N ILE A 81 12.77 2.45 1.29
CA ILE A 81 11.76 3.50 1.09
C ILE A 81 10.75 3.63 2.23
N LYS A 82 10.64 2.63 3.12
CA LYS A 82 9.62 2.56 4.17
C LYS A 82 9.54 3.80 5.06
N ASP A 83 10.68 4.42 5.37
CA ASP A 83 10.75 5.62 6.22
C ASP A 83 10.04 6.83 5.59
N THR A 84 9.79 6.80 4.27
CA THR A 84 9.08 7.86 3.55
C THR A 84 7.57 7.65 3.47
N PHE A 85 7.03 6.50 3.91
CA PHE A 85 5.59 6.17 3.79
C PHE A 85 4.68 7.16 4.52
N LEU A 86 5.17 7.74 5.62
CA LEU A 86 4.45 8.73 6.40
C LEU A 86 4.51 10.14 5.79
N ASN A 87 5.29 10.36 4.73
CA ASN A 87 5.32 11.65 4.05
C ASN A 87 4.00 11.90 3.28
N ASN A 88 3.46 13.11 3.36
CA ASN A 88 2.20 13.44 2.69
C ASN A 88 2.30 13.32 1.18
N ASP A 89 3.48 13.58 0.62
CA ASP A 89 3.79 13.54 -0.79
C ASP A 89 4.34 12.18 -1.26
N PHE A 90 4.36 11.16 -0.37
CA PHE A 90 4.79 9.80 -0.72
C PHE A 90 4.11 9.29 -2.00
N GLY A 91 4.87 8.65 -2.89
CA GLY A 91 4.31 8.12 -4.14
C GLY A 91 5.38 7.66 -5.11
N TRP A 92 4.99 7.39 -6.35
CA TRP A 92 5.91 6.87 -7.38
C TRP A 92 7.11 7.78 -7.67
N LYS A 93 7.07 9.06 -7.30
CA LYS A 93 8.18 10.01 -7.47
C LYS A 93 9.43 9.63 -6.68
N TYR A 94 9.30 8.83 -5.62
CA TYR A 94 10.41 8.32 -4.82
C TYR A 94 11.17 7.19 -5.51
N PHE A 95 10.65 6.68 -6.64
CA PHE A 95 11.25 5.62 -7.42
C PHE A 95 12.04 6.23 -8.58
N ASP A 96 13.11 5.55 -8.99
CA ASP A 96 13.90 5.98 -10.14
C ASP A 96 13.05 6.02 -11.43
N LYS A 97 13.57 6.68 -12.46
CA LYS A 97 12.85 6.86 -13.72
C LYS A 97 12.63 5.53 -14.45
N ALA A 98 13.59 4.61 -14.41
CA ALA A 98 13.51 3.33 -15.11
C ALA A 98 12.38 2.46 -14.54
N PHE A 99 12.28 2.36 -13.22
CA PHE A 99 11.20 1.67 -12.54
C PHE A 99 9.84 2.26 -12.88
N ARG A 100 9.72 3.60 -12.87
CA ARG A 100 8.46 4.29 -13.23
C ARG A 100 8.02 3.96 -14.65
N VAL A 101 8.93 3.93 -15.61
CA VAL A 101 8.65 3.56 -17.02
C VAL A 101 8.23 2.10 -17.13
N LEU A 102 8.99 1.17 -16.55
CA LEU A 102 8.69 -0.27 -16.58
C LEU A 102 7.32 -0.60 -15.97
N ARG A 103 6.92 0.13 -14.93
CA ARG A 103 5.60 -0.05 -14.30
C ARG A 103 4.46 0.45 -15.19
N LEU A 104 4.66 1.54 -15.92
CA LEU A 104 3.67 2.09 -16.85
C LEU A 104 3.48 1.18 -18.05
N ASP A 105 4.57 0.64 -18.60
CA ASP A 105 4.54 -0.30 -19.72
C ASP A 105 3.69 -1.55 -19.38
N ARG A 106 3.87 -2.11 -18.17
CA ARG A 106 3.04 -3.22 -17.68
C ARG A 106 1.56 -2.90 -17.49
N LYS A 107 1.18 -1.62 -17.32
CA LYS A 107 -0.23 -1.22 -17.26
C LYS A 107 -0.87 -1.14 -18.64
N LEU A 108 -0.09 -0.88 -19.69
CA LEU A 108 -0.57 -0.80 -21.07
C LEU A 108 -0.77 -2.18 -21.72
N GLN A 109 -0.17 -3.23 -21.15
CA GLN A 109 -0.30 -4.61 -21.63
C GLN A 109 -1.42 -5.41 -20.94
N ARG A 110 -2.28 -4.75 -20.15
CA ARG A 110 -3.49 -5.32 -19.54
C ARG A 110 -4.71 -4.64 -20.12
#